data_AF-A0A9Q4PU57-F1
#
_entry.id   AF-A0A9Q4PU57-F1
#
_cell.length_a   1.000
_cell.length_b   1.000
_cell.length_c   1.000
_cell.angle_alpha   90.00
_cell.angle_beta   90.00
_cell.angle_gamma   90.00
#
_symmetry.space_group_name_H-M   'P 1'
#
loop_
_entity.id
_entity.type
_entity.pdbx_description
1 polymer ?
#
loop_
_entity_poly.entity_id
_entity_poly.type
_entity_poly.pdbx_seq_one_letter_code
_entity_poly.pdbx_strand_id
1 'polypeptide(L)'
;MKLIELEKERKNILKKRLITRFYLFFITFCIVGATYVTFVSSVMFFTFKDWYKISYFSKFMIIFIFFIILILTYLRYCKSYKRLISLKFRQNFKEFYLKPFIEKKGFKYEMKRHIKADIIEHCGLFPMFNDEGGNDLISGEINGVKFKFSDIILQDYIEPPEVEGRISMFYYSLSYLFYSKNFRYEDWRFHKYTGLFFVADFNKTITSKTFIMSNRKPKSSIKLKKVLTDNYEFNKNFKIYTDDIINAMYILSPALMESIIKIKNRFKVPLNLSFLETKIYITIDTNKDNFEPNLDENLITKNPAKKILNDLNTILQIVEILSLNKNIFKF
;
A
#
# COMPACT_ATOMS: atom_id res chain seq x y z
N MET A 1 -12.10 -8.46 23.62
CA MET A 1 -12.13 -7.00 23.76
C MET A 1 -13.27 -6.44 22.93
N LYS A 2 -14.17 -5.64 23.50
CA LYS A 2 -15.29 -5.02 22.74
C LYS A 2 -14.80 -3.75 22.02
N LEU A 3 -15.45 -3.35 20.92
CA LEU A 3 -15.11 -2.13 20.16
C LEU A 3 -14.94 -0.87 21.04
N ILE A 4 -15.72 -0.78 22.11
CA ILE A 4 -15.66 0.32 23.09
C ILE A 4 -14.31 0.37 23.82
N GLU A 5 -13.73 -0.78 24.15
CA GLU A 5 -12.43 -0.85 24.82
C GLU A 5 -11.30 -0.40 23.88
N LEU A 6 -11.37 -0.79 22.60
CA LEU A 6 -10.42 -0.32 21.58
C LEU A 6 -10.53 1.19 21.37
N GLU A 7 -11.74 1.76 21.40
CA GLU A 7 -11.94 3.20 21.31
C GLU A 7 -11.38 3.95 22.54
N LYS A 8 -11.50 3.36 23.76
CA LYS A 8 -10.84 3.88 24.96
C LYS A 8 -9.32 3.84 24.82
N GLU A 9 -8.76 2.73 24.34
CA GLU A 9 -7.33 2.59 24.06
C GLU A 9 -6.84 3.67 23.07
N ARG A 10 -7.56 3.85 21.96
CA ARG A 10 -7.29 4.89 20.95
C ARG A 10 -7.23 6.29 21.57
N LYS A 11 -8.23 6.67 22.38
CA LYS A 11 -8.25 7.98 23.05
C LYS A 11 -7.07 8.17 24.01
N ASN A 12 -6.69 7.13 24.75
CA ASN A 12 -5.52 7.17 25.63
C ASN A 12 -4.23 7.37 24.82
N ILE A 13 -4.07 6.65 23.71
CA ILE A 13 -2.95 6.82 22.77
C ILE A 13 -2.87 8.26 22.26
N LEU A 14 -4.00 8.86 21.87
CA LEU A 14 -4.04 10.24 21.39
C LEU A 14 -3.62 11.25 22.47
N LYS A 15 -4.06 11.05 23.72
CA LYS A 15 -3.66 11.90 24.85
C LYS A 15 -2.15 11.81 25.11
N LYS A 16 -1.61 10.59 25.17
CA LYS A 16 -0.15 10.37 25.32
C LYS A 16 0.63 11.00 24.16
N ARG A 17 0.13 10.88 22.93
CA ARG A 17 0.75 11.45 21.74
C ARG A 17 0.89 12.97 21.80
N LEU A 18 -0.10 13.68 22.34
CA LEU A 18 -0.02 15.13 22.52
C LEU A 18 1.12 15.51 23.46
N ILE A 19 1.23 14.84 24.61
CA ILE A 19 2.29 15.09 25.60
C ILE A 19 3.67 14.79 24.98
N THR A 20 3.80 13.65 24.29
CA THR A 20 5.10 13.27 23.71
C THR A 20 5.55 14.20 22.59
N ARG A 21 4.64 14.90 21.89
CA ARG A 21 5.04 15.91 20.89
C ARG A 21 5.86 17.04 21.49
N PHE A 22 5.48 17.52 22.69
CA PHE A 22 6.25 18.54 23.40
C PHE A 22 7.65 18.03 23.77
N TYR A 23 7.72 16.80 24.29
CA TYR A 23 9.00 16.19 24.64
C TYR A 23 9.90 15.96 23.42
N LEU A 24 9.32 15.48 22.30
CA LEU A 24 10.04 15.32 21.03
C LEU A 24 10.55 16.65 20.51
N PHE A 25 9.75 17.72 20.59
CA PHE A 25 10.20 19.06 20.20
C PHE A 25 11.43 19.50 21.00
N PHE A 26 11.39 19.33 22.34
CA PHE A 26 12.51 19.68 23.20
C PHE A 26 13.78 18.87 22.85
N ILE A 27 13.66 17.55 22.70
CA ILE A 27 14.79 16.71 22.26
C ILE A 27 15.34 17.18 20.92
N THR A 28 14.47 17.42 19.93
CA THR A 28 14.93 17.89 18.62
C THR A 28 15.64 19.22 18.70
N PHE A 29 15.13 20.13 19.53
CA PHE A 29 15.74 21.43 19.74
C PHE A 29 17.13 21.30 20.36
N CYS A 30 17.30 20.44 21.37
CA CYS A 30 18.61 20.18 21.98
C CYS A 30 19.60 19.58 20.97
N ILE A 31 19.19 18.57 20.19
CA ILE A 31 20.07 17.91 19.22
C ILE A 31 20.45 18.87 18.09
N VAL A 32 19.47 19.47 17.42
CA VAL A 32 19.72 20.37 16.29
C VAL A 32 20.43 21.64 16.77
N GLY A 33 20.05 22.17 17.94
CA GLY A 33 20.71 23.30 18.58
C GLY A 33 22.18 23.05 18.87
N ALA A 34 22.53 21.92 19.48
CA ALA A 34 23.92 21.55 19.74
C ALA A 34 24.72 21.46 18.43
N THR A 35 24.18 20.82 17.40
CA THR A 35 24.85 20.73 16.08
C THR A 35 25.05 22.11 15.44
N TYR A 36 24.08 23.01 15.58
CA TYR A 36 24.16 24.37 15.06
C TYR A 36 25.24 25.18 15.78
N VAL A 37 25.28 25.12 17.11
CA VAL A 37 26.31 25.81 17.91
C VAL A 37 27.69 25.31 17.51
N THR A 38 27.90 24.00 17.41
CA THR A 38 29.20 23.45 16.97
C THR A 38 29.59 23.90 15.56
N PHE A 39 28.62 23.97 14.64
CA PHE A 39 28.85 24.44 13.28
C PHE A 39 29.25 25.92 13.26
N VAL A 40 28.50 26.78 13.93
CA VAL A 40 28.79 28.22 14.00
C VAL A 40 30.14 28.46 14.67
N SER A 41 30.43 27.80 15.80
CA SER A 41 31.72 27.90 16.47
C SER A 41 32.88 27.47 15.58
N SER A 42 32.71 26.41 14.78
CA SER A 42 33.72 25.97 13.81
C SER A 42 33.93 27.00 12.70
N VAL A 43 32.86 27.56 12.12
CA VAL A 43 32.99 28.60 11.09
C VAL A 43 33.66 29.84 11.66
N MET A 44 33.29 30.25 12.87
CA MET A 44 33.95 31.36 13.56
C MET A 44 35.44 31.09 13.80
N PHE A 45 35.81 29.87 14.20
CA PHE A 45 37.22 29.47 14.40
C PHE A 45 38.06 29.66 13.13
N PHE A 46 37.58 29.19 11.98
CA PHE A 46 38.31 29.29 10.70
C PHE A 46 38.28 30.69 10.08
N THR A 47 37.21 31.46 10.30
CA THR A 47 37.00 32.78 9.67
C THR A 47 37.22 33.95 10.63
N PHE A 48 37.92 33.73 11.75
CA PHE A 48 38.03 34.65 12.90
C PHE A 48 38.27 36.12 12.52
N LYS A 49 39.04 36.36 11.44
CA LYS A 49 39.42 37.70 10.97
C LYS A 49 38.38 38.37 10.04
N ASP A 50 37.40 37.65 9.51
CA ASP A 50 36.47 38.13 8.48
C ASP A 50 34.98 37.94 8.81
N TRP A 51 34.62 37.35 9.95
CA TRP A 51 33.21 37.12 10.33
C TRP A 51 32.34 38.39 10.35
N TYR A 52 32.92 39.53 10.76
CA TYR A 52 32.22 40.82 10.75
C TYR A 52 31.91 41.31 9.33
N LYS A 53 32.64 40.83 8.30
CA LYS A 53 32.43 41.17 6.88
C LYS A 53 31.26 40.40 6.26
N ILE A 54 30.77 39.34 6.91
CA ILE A 54 29.62 38.58 6.42
C ILE A 54 28.37 39.47 6.46
N SER A 55 27.68 39.57 5.32
CA SER A 55 26.46 40.39 5.19
C SER A 55 25.35 39.94 6.13
N TYR A 56 24.52 40.88 6.58
CA TYR A 56 23.34 40.59 7.41
C TYR A 56 22.41 39.57 6.75
N PHE A 57 22.28 39.63 5.42
CA PHE A 57 21.49 38.66 4.66
C PHE A 57 22.01 37.22 4.81
N SER A 58 23.33 37.03 4.76
CA SER A 58 23.93 35.69 4.91
C SER A 58 23.74 35.15 6.33
N LYS A 59 23.87 36.01 7.36
CA LYS A 59 23.59 35.64 8.76
C LYS A 59 22.13 35.22 8.94
N PHE A 60 21.20 35.97 8.33
CA PHE A 60 19.79 35.62 8.31
C PHE A 60 19.55 34.25 7.64
N MET A 61 20.17 33.99 6.49
CA MET A 61 20.04 32.71 5.80
C MET A 61 20.53 31.51 6.63
N ILE A 62 21.63 31.68 7.37
CA ILE A 62 22.15 30.63 8.27
C ILE A 62 21.13 30.28 9.36
N ILE A 63 20.51 31.30 9.98
CA ILE A 63 19.45 31.12 10.99
C ILE A 63 18.19 30.50 10.37
N PHE A 64 17.82 30.94 9.17
CA PHE A 64 16.66 30.43 8.46
C PHE A 64 16.80 28.94 8.12
N ILE A 65 17.96 28.52 7.63
CA ILE A 65 18.27 27.11 7.35
C ILE A 65 18.18 26.26 8.63
N PHE A 66 18.65 26.79 9.77
CA PHE A 66 18.52 26.12 11.06
C PHE A 66 17.05 25.82 11.42
N PHE A 67 16.16 26.79 11.29
CA PHE A 67 14.74 26.58 11.58
C PHE A 67 14.09 25.58 10.61
N ILE A 68 14.48 25.58 9.32
CA ILE A 68 14.02 24.58 8.35
C ILE A 68 14.44 23.18 8.81
N ILE A 69 15.72 22.97 9.14
CA ILE A 69 16.25 21.67 9.58
C ILE A 69 15.56 21.22 10.87
N LEU A 70 15.36 22.13 11.83
CA LEU A 70 14.65 21.86 13.08
C LEU A 70 13.22 21.37 12.81
N ILE A 71 12.46 22.09 11.99
CA ILE A 71 11.07 21.75 11.66
C ILE A 71 11.00 20.39 10.94
N LEU A 72 11.82 20.17 9.90
CA LEU A 72 11.83 18.91 9.15
C LEU A 72 12.17 17.71 10.05
N THR A 73 13.18 17.87 10.92
CA THR A 73 13.61 16.84 11.87
C THR A 73 12.51 16.54 12.90
N TYR A 74 11.89 17.58 13.46
CA TYR A 74 10.76 17.44 14.39
C TYR A 74 9.56 16.71 13.76
N LEU A 75 9.16 17.10 12.54
CA LEU A 75 8.07 16.45 11.81
C LEU A 75 8.38 14.96 11.57
N ARG A 76 9.64 14.63 11.25
CA ARG A 76 10.09 13.25 11.07
C ARG A 76 10.01 12.43 12.34
N TYR A 77 10.47 12.94 13.49
CA TYR A 77 10.35 12.25 14.76
C TYR A 77 8.87 12.07 15.17
N CYS A 78 8.03 13.09 14.97
CA CYS A 78 6.60 12.98 15.20
C CYS A 78 5.95 11.87 14.34
N LYS A 79 6.32 11.77 13.06
CA LYS A 79 5.86 10.72 12.15
C LYS A 79 6.32 9.33 12.62
N SER A 80 7.57 9.21 13.04
CA SER A 80 8.16 7.95 13.50
C SER A 80 7.51 7.46 14.80
N TYR A 81 7.31 8.36 15.76
CA TYR A 81 6.62 8.04 17.01
C TYR A 81 5.16 7.64 16.79
N LYS A 82 4.43 8.36 15.92
CA LYS A 82 3.06 8.00 15.53
C LYS A 82 3.01 6.58 14.95
N ARG A 83 3.97 6.22 14.10
CA ARG A 83 4.08 4.87 13.52
C ARG A 83 4.24 3.82 14.61
N LEU A 84 5.20 3.97 15.52
CA LEU A 84 5.47 2.99 16.58
C LEU A 84 4.24 2.72 17.46
N ILE A 85 3.56 3.76 17.95
CA ILE A 85 2.36 3.56 18.78
C ILE A 85 1.21 2.94 17.97
N SER A 86 1.09 3.30 16.69
CA SER A 86 0.02 2.77 15.86
C SER A 86 0.12 1.26 15.66
N LEU A 87 1.33 0.67 15.68
CA LEU A 87 1.52 -0.76 15.45
C LEU A 87 0.79 -1.62 16.48
N LYS A 88 0.93 -1.31 17.77
CA LYS A 88 0.29 -2.10 18.83
C LYS A 88 -1.23 -1.99 18.78
N PHE A 89 -1.75 -0.78 18.56
CA PHE A 89 -3.19 -0.56 18.43
C PHE A 89 -3.79 -1.30 17.23
N ARG A 90 -3.10 -1.25 16.10
CA ARG A 90 -3.47 -1.95 14.86
C ARG A 90 -3.52 -3.46 15.05
N GLN A 91 -2.50 -4.03 15.71
CA GLN A 91 -2.49 -5.45 16.08
C GLN A 91 -3.68 -5.82 16.98
N ASN A 92 -3.94 -5.03 18.02
CA ASN A 92 -5.08 -5.25 18.91
C ASN A 92 -6.42 -5.17 18.17
N PHE A 93 -6.59 -4.19 17.28
CA PHE A 93 -7.77 -4.06 16.43
C PHE A 93 -7.97 -5.30 15.55
N LYS A 94 -6.89 -5.77 14.91
CA LYS A 94 -6.95 -6.93 14.03
C LYS A 94 -7.26 -8.22 14.80
N GLU A 95 -6.58 -8.46 15.93
CA GLU A 95 -6.76 -9.68 16.71
C GLU A 95 -8.11 -9.74 17.42
N PHE A 96 -8.54 -8.65 18.05
CA PHE A 96 -9.73 -8.69 18.92
C PHE A 96 -11.03 -8.28 18.24
N TYR A 97 -10.97 -7.60 17.09
CA TYR A 97 -12.17 -7.09 16.43
C TYR A 97 -12.30 -7.56 14.98
N LEU A 98 -11.26 -7.43 14.16
CA LEU A 98 -11.35 -7.81 12.75
C LEU A 98 -11.39 -9.34 12.56
N LYS A 99 -10.49 -10.07 13.22
CA LYS A 99 -10.38 -11.53 13.11
C LYS A 99 -11.66 -12.26 13.50
N PRO A 100 -12.26 -12.04 14.70
CA PRO A 100 -13.51 -12.73 15.07
C PRO A 100 -14.66 -12.37 14.12
N PHE A 101 -14.64 -11.15 13.56
CA PHE A 101 -15.66 -10.68 12.65
C PHE A 101 -15.58 -11.38 11.28
N ILE A 102 -14.37 -11.63 10.77
CA ILE A 102 -14.14 -12.40 9.53
C ILE A 102 -14.41 -13.89 9.78
N GLU A 103 -13.93 -14.45 10.89
CA GLU A 103 -14.13 -15.88 11.22
C GLU A 103 -15.60 -16.22 11.45
N LYS A 104 -16.38 -15.31 12.04
CA LYS A 104 -17.85 -15.46 12.14
C LYS A 104 -18.55 -15.54 10.78
N LYS A 105 -17.93 -15.04 9.70
CA LYS A 105 -18.43 -15.17 8.33
C LYS A 105 -18.02 -16.49 7.66
N GLY A 106 -17.29 -17.36 8.35
CA GLY A 106 -16.82 -18.64 7.84
C GLY A 106 -15.51 -18.57 7.04
N PHE A 107 -14.80 -17.44 7.12
CA PHE A 107 -13.52 -17.26 6.42
C PHE A 107 -12.35 -17.32 7.40
N LYS A 108 -11.20 -17.80 6.91
CA LYS A 108 -9.96 -17.83 7.68
C LYS A 108 -9.21 -16.50 7.50
N TYR A 109 -8.73 -15.93 8.59
CA TYR A 109 -7.93 -14.69 8.58
C TYR A 109 -6.57 -14.90 9.26
N GLU A 110 -5.50 -14.55 8.55
CA GLU A 110 -4.10 -14.70 8.97
C GLU A 110 -3.39 -13.34 8.83
N MET A 111 -3.43 -12.52 9.89
CA MET A 111 -2.92 -11.15 9.93
C MET A 111 -1.50 -10.95 9.38
N LYS A 112 -0.58 -11.90 9.61
CA LYS A 112 0.84 -11.78 9.23
C LYS A 112 1.18 -12.44 7.89
N ARG A 113 0.22 -13.08 7.23
CA ARG A 113 0.43 -13.76 5.96
C ARG A 113 -0.16 -12.94 4.82
N HIS A 114 0.33 -13.22 3.62
CA HIS A 114 -0.16 -12.68 2.35
C HIS A 114 -0.01 -13.75 1.26
N ILE A 115 -0.61 -13.50 0.11
CA ILE A 115 -0.44 -14.34 -1.08
C ILE A 115 1.01 -14.26 -1.55
N LYS A 116 1.61 -15.41 -1.86
CA LYS A 116 3.05 -15.54 -2.15
C LYS A 116 3.44 -15.10 -3.57
N ALA A 117 4.73 -14.81 -3.75
CA ALA A 117 5.30 -14.30 -4.99
C ALA A 117 5.02 -15.19 -6.20
N ASP A 118 5.05 -16.52 -6.05
CA ASP A 118 4.72 -17.49 -7.10
C ASP A 118 3.37 -17.20 -7.77
N ILE A 119 2.33 -16.96 -6.97
CA ILE A 119 0.98 -16.63 -7.46
C ILE A 119 0.94 -15.21 -8.04
N ILE A 120 1.65 -14.26 -7.42
CA ILE A 120 1.70 -12.86 -7.85
C ILE A 120 2.43 -12.71 -9.20
N GLU A 121 3.53 -13.41 -9.41
CA GLU A 121 4.28 -13.39 -10.67
C GLU A 121 3.48 -14.06 -11.78
N HIS A 122 2.85 -15.20 -11.47
CA HIS A 122 2.05 -15.95 -12.42
C HIS A 122 0.87 -15.13 -12.96
N CYS A 123 0.27 -14.22 -12.17
CA CYS A 123 -0.88 -13.45 -12.63
C CYS A 123 -0.59 -12.51 -13.82
N GLY A 124 0.69 -12.17 -14.07
CA GLY A 124 1.10 -11.34 -15.20
C GLY A 124 0.64 -9.87 -15.16
N LEU A 125 0.09 -9.42 -14.02
CA LEU A 125 -0.43 -8.06 -13.86
C LEU A 125 0.62 -7.05 -13.44
N PHE A 126 1.72 -7.49 -12.83
CA PHE A 126 2.76 -6.61 -12.29
C PHE A 126 3.99 -6.53 -13.21
N PRO A 127 4.72 -5.40 -13.19
CA PRO A 127 6.09 -5.40 -13.68
C PRO A 127 6.94 -6.37 -12.84
N MET A 128 8.14 -6.68 -13.31
CA MET A 128 9.10 -7.45 -12.50
C MET A 128 9.31 -6.77 -11.15
N PHE A 129 9.53 -7.54 -10.09
CA PHE A 129 9.91 -7.11 -8.74
C PHE A 129 10.86 -8.18 -8.17
N ASN A 130 11.60 -7.87 -7.11
CA ASN A 130 12.50 -8.83 -6.46
C ASN A 130 12.29 -8.91 -4.93
N ASP A 131 11.35 -8.13 -4.39
CA ASP A 131 10.95 -8.17 -2.98
C ASP A 131 9.42 -8.11 -2.87
N GLU A 132 8.84 -9.14 -2.25
CA GLU A 132 7.43 -9.18 -1.88
C GLU A 132 7.23 -9.05 -0.37
N GLY A 133 6.21 -8.29 -0.01
CA GLY A 133 5.67 -8.23 1.33
C GLY A 133 4.17 -8.17 1.32
N GLY A 134 3.57 -8.14 2.50
CA GLY A 134 2.13 -8.07 2.64
C GLY A 134 1.66 -8.61 3.97
N ASN A 135 0.36 -8.47 4.19
CA ASN A 135 -0.35 -8.84 5.41
C ASN A 135 -1.81 -9.17 5.09
N ASP A 136 -2.53 -9.56 6.14
CA ASP A 136 -4.00 -9.66 6.11
C ASP A 136 -4.54 -10.68 5.10
N LEU A 137 -3.95 -11.87 5.04
CA LEU A 137 -4.48 -12.97 4.24
C LEU A 137 -5.84 -13.43 4.76
N ILE A 138 -6.85 -13.30 3.92
CA ILE A 138 -8.17 -13.88 4.06
C ILE A 138 -8.32 -15.01 3.03
N SER A 139 -8.84 -16.15 3.46
CA SER A 139 -9.12 -17.28 2.57
C SER A 139 -10.42 -17.98 2.94
N GLY A 140 -11.07 -18.56 1.94
CA GLY A 140 -12.33 -19.26 2.14
C GLY A 140 -12.81 -19.93 0.87
N GLU A 141 -14.02 -20.45 0.95
CA GLU A 141 -14.72 -21.11 -0.15
C GLU A 141 -16.18 -20.68 -0.14
N ILE A 142 -16.70 -20.30 -1.30
CA ILE A 142 -18.13 -19.97 -1.48
C ILE A 142 -18.63 -20.79 -2.66
N ASN A 143 -19.65 -21.61 -2.44
CA ASN A 143 -20.30 -22.44 -3.48
C ASN A 143 -19.30 -23.28 -4.31
N GLY A 144 -18.25 -23.82 -3.68
CA GLY A 144 -17.23 -24.61 -4.36
C GLY A 144 -16.13 -23.80 -5.06
N VAL A 145 -16.14 -22.46 -4.95
CA VAL A 145 -15.09 -21.58 -5.47
C VAL A 145 -14.18 -21.15 -4.32
N LYS A 146 -12.93 -21.62 -4.35
CA LYS A 146 -11.92 -21.21 -3.38
C LYS A 146 -11.37 -19.85 -3.76
N PHE A 147 -11.13 -19.01 -2.75
CA PHE A 147 -10.54 -17.70 -2.94
C PHE A 147 -9.51 -17.39 -1.85
N LYS A 148 -8.57 -16.51 -2.22
CA LYS A 148 -7.62 -15.88 -1.30
C LYS A 148 -7.55 -14.40 -1.61
N PHE A 149 -7.29 -13.62 -0.58
CA PHE A 149 -7.22 -12.18 -0.65
C PHE A 149 -6.23 -11.66 0.38
N SER A 150 -5.36 -10.72 0.03
CA SER A 150 -4.45 -10.10 1.00
C SER A 150 -4.02 -8.71 0.55
N ASP A 151 -3.54 -7.91 1.49
CA ASP A 151 -2.73 -6.76 1.15
C ASP A 151 -1.33 -7.24 0.73
N ILE A 152 -0.83 -6.70 -0.38
CA ILE A 152 0.51 -6.98 -0.89
C ILE A 152 1.29 -5.69 -1.12
N ILE A 153 2.60 -5.79 -0.97
CA ILE A 153 3.57 -4.73 -1.21
C ILE A 153 4.65 -5.31 -2.11
N LEU A 154 4.87 -4.70 -3.27
CA LEU A 154 5.92 -5.13 -4.21
C LEU A 154 6.96 -4.03 -4.34
N GLN A 155 8.23 -4.42 -4.30
CA GLN A 155 9.36 -3.49 -4.28
C GLN A 155 10.54 -4.05 -5.09
N ASP A 156 11.44 -3.16 -5.48
CA ASP A 156 12.78 -3.52 -5.93
C ASP A 156 13.79 -3.24 -4.84
N TYR A 157 14.41 -4.26 -4.27
CA TYR A 157 15.66 -4.14 -3.57
C TYR A 157 16.77 -3.70 -4.54
N ILE A 158 17.40 -2.58 -4.21
CA ILE A 158 18.62 -2.08 -4.85
C ILE A 158 19.75 -2.32 -3.86
N GLU A 159 20.75 -3.08 -4.26
CA GLU A 159 21.93 -3.26 -3.41
C GLU A 159 22.58 -1.89 -3.13
N PRO A 160 22.94 -1.59 -1.87
CA PRO A 160 23.77 -0.45 -1.57
C PRO A 160 25.01 -0.49 -2.47
N PRO A 161 25.35 0.58 -3.20
CA PRO A 161 26.63 0.59 -3.92
C PRO A 161 27.76 0.45 -2.90
N GLU A 162 28.73 -0.42 -3.18
CA GLU A 162 29.93 -0.57 -2.35
C GLU A 162 30.62 0.79 -2.21
N VAL A 163 30.91 1.16 -0.97
CA VAL A 163 31.38 2.50 -0.63
C VAL A 163 32.89 2.47 -0.44
N GLU A 164 33.64 2.95 -1.43
CA GLU A 164 35.02 3.39 -1.23
C GLU A 164 35.09 4.93 -1.13
N GLY A 165 35.52 5.43 0.03
CA GLY A 165 35.95 6.83 0.21
C GLY A 165 34.95 7.84 0.82
N ARG A 166 35.47 9.01 1.20
CA ARG A 166 34.75 10.09 1.95
C ARG A 166 33.63 10.78 1.17
N ILE A 167 33.70 10.78 -0.17
CA ILE A 167 32.74 11.49 -1.05
C ILE A 167 31.34 10.84 -0.96
N SER A 168 31.28 9.54 -0.67
CA SER A 168 30.04 8.78 -0.54
C SER A 168 29.22 9.22 0.68
N MET A 169 29.85 9.43 1.85
CA MET A 169 29.14 9.71 3.10
C MET A 169 28.39 11.05 3.02
N PHE A 170 28.96 12.04 2.32
CA PHE A 170 28.30 13.30 2.00
C PHE A 170 27.10 13.10 1.07
N TYR A 171 27.24 12.35 -0.03
CA TYR A 171 26.13 12.02 -0.93
C TYR A 171 24.99 11.28 -0.21
N TYR A 172 25.31 10.35 0.70
CA TYR A 172 24.31 9.68 1.54
C TYR A 172 23.61 10.65 2.49
N SER A 173 24.36 11.53 3.16
CA SER A 173 23.78 12.55 4.04
C SER A 173 22.95 13.61 3.30
N LEU A 174 23.28 13.87 2.03
CA LEU A 174 22.50 14.76 1.16
C LEU A 174 21.25 14.04 0.63
N SER A 175 21.35 12.75 0.30
CA SER A 175 20.21 11.92 -0.07
C SER A 175 19.14 11.87 1.04
N TYR A 176 19.58 11.91 2.31
CA TYR A 176 18.72 12.03 3.49
C TYR A 176 17.85 13.29 3.50
N LEU A 177 18.33 14.39 2.90
CA LEU A 177 17.61 15.67 2.79
C LEU A 177 16.65 15.70 1.57
N PHE A 178 17.04 15.11 0.43
CA PHE A 178 16.31 15.26 -0.84
C PHE A 178 15.31 14.14 -1.16
N TYR A 179 15.52 12.89 -0.72
CA TYR A 179 14.69 11.76 -1.14
C TYR A 179 13.39 11.54 -0.31
N SER A 180 12.91 12.62 0.32
CA SER A 180 11.90 12.65 1.39
C SER A 180 10.46 12.23 1.06
N LYS A 181 10.18 11.56 -0.07
CA LYS A 181 8.82 11.02 -0.30
C LYS A 181 8.74 9.50 -0.38
N ASN A 182 9.68 8.83 -1.02
CA ASN A 182 9.60 7.37 -1.25
C ASN A 182 10.81 6.56 -0.78
N PHE A 183 11.89 7.20 -0.34
CA PHE A 183 13.10 6.50 0.08
C PHE A 183 13.10 6.29 1.59
N ARG A 184 13.15 5.02 2.03
CA ARG A 184 13.24 4.62 3.44
C ARG A 184 14.70 4.26 3.69
N TYR A 185 15.43 5.01 4.50
CA TYR A 185 16.87 4.76 4.76
C TYR A 185 17.15 3.35 5.34
N GLU A 186 16.15 2.70 5.93
CA GLU A 186 16.23 1.33 6.47
C GLU A 186 15.96 0.24 5.43
N ASP A 187 15.46 0.60 4.26
CA ASP A 187 15.01 -0.32 3.22
C ASP A 187 15.47 0.23 1.88
N TRP A 188 16.53 -0.33 1.32
CA TRP A 188 17.01 -0.08 -0.04
C TRP A 188 16.01 -0.57 -1.09
N ARG A 189 14.74 -0.20 -0.94
CA ARG A 189 13.61 -0.77 -1.63
C ARG A 189 12.88 0.34 -2.35
N PHE A 190 12.73 0.20 -3.66
CA PHE A 190 11.95 1.09 -4.49
C PHE A 190 10.53 0.55 -4.57
N HIS A 191 9.60 1.29 -3.99
CA HIS A 191 8.19 0.92 -3.98
C HIS A 191 7.62 0.86 -5.40
N LYS A 192 7.03 -0.29 -5.77
CA LYS A 192 6.35 -0.51 -7.05
C LYS A 192 4.84 -0.60 -6.93
N TYR A 193 4.34 -1.24 -5.87
CA TYR A 193 2.91 -1.46 -5.68
C TYR A 193 2.56 -1.62 -4.20
N THR A 194 1.40 -1.10 -3.79
CA THR A 194 0.76 -1.45 -2.52
C THR A 194 -0.74 -1.45 -2.71
N GLY A 195 -1.38 -2.58 -2.39
CA GLY A 195 -2.82 -2.68 -2.43
C GLY A 195 -3.31 -4.11 -2.33
N LEU A 196 -4.57 -4.29 -2.72
CA LEU A 196 -5.26 -5.55 -2.54
C LEU A 196 -5.00 -6.48 -3.71
N PHE A 197 -4.65 -7.72 -3.39
CA PHE A 197 -4.55 -8.81 -4.35
C PHE A 197 -5.55 -9.89 -4.01
N PHE A 198 -6.32 -10.29 -5.01
CA PHE A 198 -7.34 -11.31 -4.93
C PHE A 198 -7.07 -12.39 -5.96
N VAL A 199 -7.25 -13.64 -5.57
CA VAL A 199 -7.22 -14.79 -6.48
C VAL A 199 -8.39 -15.70 -6.14
N ALA A 200 -9.08 -16.18 -7.16
CA ALA A 200 -10.11 -17.20 -7.00
C ALA A 200 -10.02 -18.24 -8.10
N ASP A 201 -10.49 -19.44 -7.78
CA ASP A 201 -10.64 -20.50 -8.77
C ASP A 201 -11.79 -20.13 -9.72
N PHE A 202 -11.55 -20.37 -11.00
CA PHE A 202 -12.53 -20.21 -12.05
C PHE A 202 -12.83 -21.60 -12.57
N ASN A 203 -14.06 -22.07 -12.35
CA ASN A 203 -14.49 -23.45 -12.64
C ASN A 203 -14.63 -23.76 -14.14
N LYS A 204 -13.97 -22.98 -15.00
CA LYS A 204 -13.88 -23.19 -16.45
C LYS A 204 -12.39 -23.30 -16.80
N THR A 205 -12.05 -24.26 -17.64
CA THR A 205 -10.70 -24.37 -18.20
C THR A 205 -10.50 -23.27 -19.23
N ILE A 206 -9.74 -22.24 -18.86
CA ILE A 206 -9.36 -21.17 -19.76
C ILE A 206 -8.05 -21.55 -20.42
N THR A 207 -8.08 -21.81 -21.73
CA THR A 207 -6.86 -22.00 -22.54
C THR A 207 -6.25 -20.68 -22.99
N SER A 208 -7.02 -19.60 -22.95
CA SER A 208 -6.63 -18.26 -23.35
C SER A 208 -6.05 -17.41 -22.21
N LYS A 209 -5.29 -16.37 -22.56
CA LYS A 209 -4.81 -15.36 -21.61
C LYS A 209 -5.55 -14.07 -21.84
N THR A 210 -6.44 -13.70 -20.91
CA THR A 210 -7.22 -12.47 -21.01
C THR A 210 -6.87 -11.51 -19.87
N PHE A 211 -6.55 -10.27 -20.21
CA PHE A 211 -6.16 -9.21 -19.28
C PHE A 211 -7.08 -8.00 -19.43
N ILE A 212 -7.48 -7.44 -18.30
CA ILE A 212 -8.35 -6.26 -18.21
C ILE A 212 -7.58 -5.21 -17.43
N MET A 213 -7.25 -4.10 -18.07
CA MET A 213 -6.35 -3.10 -17.51
C MET A 213 -7.00 -1.73 -17.46
N SER A 214 -6.89 -1.01 -16.33
CA SER A 214 -7.37 0.38 -16.25
C SER A 214 -6.50 1.31 -17.10
N ASN A 215 -5.20 1.40 -16.77
CA ASN A 215 -4.35 2.52 -17.25
C ASN A 215 -3.07 2.09 -17.98
N ARG A 216 -2.73 0.79 -17.99
CA ARG A 216 -1.46 0.29 -18.52
C ARG A 216 -1.65 -0.93 -19.42
N LYS A 217 -0.61 -1.32 -20.15
CA LYS A 217 -0.56 -2.60 -20.86
C LYS A 217 -0.12 -3.71 -19.89
N PRO A 218 -0.55 -4.97 -20.10
CA PRO A 218 -0.02 -6.10 -19.34
C PRO A 218 1.44 -6.37 -19.70
N LYS A 219 2.21 -7.01 -18.80
CA LYS A 219 3.63 -7.35 -19.02
C LYS A 219 3.83 -8.18 -20.29
N SER A 220 2.89 -9.10 -20.57
CA SER A 220 2.94 -10.01 -21.71
C SER A 220 2.17 -9.51 -22.95
N SER A 221 2.18 -8.20 -23.23
CA SER A 221 1.35 -7.63 -24.32
C SER A 221 1.79 -8.01 -25.74
N ILE A 222 2.97 -8.59 -25.94
CA ILE A 222 3.58 -8.82 -27.26
C ILE A 222 2.71 -9.73 -28.16
N LYS A 223 1.98 -10.68 -27.58
CA LYS A 223 1.12 -11.64 -28.34
C LYS A 223 -0.37 -11.42 -28.14
N LEU A 224 -0.76 -10.35 -27.44
CA LEU A 224 -2.17 -10.10 -27.10
C LEU A 224 -2.77 -9.05 -28.03
N LYS A 225 -3.95 -9.35 -28.56
CA LYS A 225 -4.77 -8.41 -29.32
C LYS A 225 -5.60 -7.57 -28.35
N LYS A 226 -5.66 -6.26 -28.60
CA LYS A 226 -6.58 -5.38 -27.88
C LYS A 226 -7.98 -5.55 -28.48
N VAL A 227 -8.98 -5.76 -27.62
CA VAL A 227 -10.38 -5.95 -28.04
C VAL A 227 -11.31 -5.00 -27.33
N LEU A 228 -12.50 -4.83 -27.90
CA LEU A 228 -13.62 -4.11 -27.31
C LEU A 228 -14.78 -5.09 -27.09
N THR A 229 -15.57 -4.83 -26.06
CA THR A 229 -16.85 -5.52 -25.82
C THR A 229 -18.01 -4.68 -26.35
N ASP A 230 -19.22 -5.21 -26.34
CA ASP A 230 -20.42 -4.41 -26.66
C ASP A 230 -20.82 -3.47 -25.51
N ASN A 231 -20.23 -3.64 -24.32
CA ASN A 231 -20.50 -2.78 -23.17
C ASN A 231 -19.65 -1.50 -23.23
N TYR A 232 -20.29 -0.40 -23.63
CA TYR A 232 -19.65 0.92 -23.71
C TYR A 232 -19.04 1.38 -22.37
N GLU A 233 -19.76 1.20 -21.25
CA GLU A 233 -19.27 1.62 -19.93
C GLU A 233 -18.02 0.82 -19.51
N PHE A 234 -17.98 -0.47 -19.85
CA PHE A 234 -16.82 -1.31 -19.58
C PHE A 234 -15.61 -0.85 -20.39
N ASN A 235 -15.76 -0.63 -21.69
CA ASN A 235 -14.69 -0.16 -22.57
C ASN A 235 -14.17 1.24 -22.20
N LYS A 236 -15.02 2.08 -21.60
CA LYS A 236 -14.61 3.40 -21.07
C LYS A 236 -13.67 3.27 -19.88
N ASN A 237 -13.88 2.27 -19.03
CA ASN A 237 -13.11 2.06 -17.81
C ASN A 237 -11.89 1.14 -18.00
N PHE A 238 -11.92 0.26 -19.00
CA PHE A 238 -10.94 -0.80 -19.16
C PHE A 238 -10.50 -1.02 -20.60
N LYS A 239 -9.24 -1.44 -20.75
CA LYS A 239 -8.67 -1.97 -21.99
C LYS A 239 -8.51 -3.49 -21.84
N ILE A 240 -9.07 -4.23 -22.78
CA ILE A 240 -9.01 -5.70 -22.78
C ILE A 240 -7.92 -6.14 -23.75
N TYR A 241 -7.09 -7.08 -23.32
CA TYR A 241 -6.03 -7.70 -24.10
C TYR A 241 -6.18 -9.21 -24.02
N THR A 242 -6.25 -9.91 -25.15
CA THR A 242 -6.43 -11.36 -25.17
C THR A 242 -5.70 -12.00 -26.36
N ASP A 243 -5.33 -13.27 -26.24
CA ASP A 243 -4.86 -14.08 -27.37
C ASP A 243 -6.02 -14.75 -28.12
N ASP A 244 -7.13 -15.00 -27.45
CA ASP A 244 -8.39 -15.52 -28.01
C ASP A 244 -9.55 -14.57 -27.70
N ILE A 245 -10.16 -14.02 -28.76
CA ILE A 245 -11.27 -13.06 -28.66
C ILE A 245 -12.56 -13.78 -28.24
N ILE A 246 -12.81 -14.98 -28.78
CA ILE A 246 -14.04 -15.72 -28.55
C ILE A 246 -14.11 -16.16 -27.09
N ASN A 247 -13.01 -16.72 -26.58
CA ASN A 247 -12.91 -17.13 -25.18
C ASN A 247 -13.01 -15.93 -24.22
N ALA A 248 -12.38 -14.80 -24.55
CA ALA A 248 -12.50 -13.58 -23.76
C ALA A 248 -13.95 -13.10 -23.62
N MET A 249 -14.74 -13.13 -24.70
CA MET A 249 -16.16 -12.74 -24.65
C MET A 249 -17.02 -13.74 -23.86
N TYR A 250 -16.66 -15.02 -23.89
CA TYR A 250 -17.32 -16.03 -23.06
C TYR A 250 -17.04 -15.87 -21.56
N ILE A 251 -15.81 -15.46 -21.22
CA ILE A 251 -15.41 -15.15 -19.83
C ILE A 251 -16.10 -13.87 -19.36
N LEU A 252 -16.06 -12.82 -20.17
CA LEU A 252 -16.60 -11.49 -19.89
C LEU A 252 -18.13 -11.44 -20.06
N SER A 253 -18.84 -12.29 -19.32
CA SER A 253 -20.29 -12.21 -19.30
C SER A 253 -20.77 -10.83 -18.80
N PRO A 254 -21.97 -10.37 -19.22
CA PRO A 254 -22.52 -9.10 -18.76
C PRO A 254 -22.51 -8.95 -17.23
N ALA A 255 -22.91 -10.00 -16.51
CA ALA A 255 -22.90 -10.01 -15.05
C ALA A 255 -21.49 -9.82 -14.45
N LEU A 256 -20.46 -10.46 -15.03
CA LEU A 256 -19.08 -10.31 -14.57
C LEU A 256 -18.56 -8.90 -14.85
N MET A 257 -18.83 -8.35 -16.04
CA MET A 257 -18.45 -6.98 -16.39
C MET A 257 -19.09 -5.96 -15.43
N GLU A 258 -20.38 -6.10 -15.13
CA GLU A 258 -21.07 -5.25 -14.16
C GLU A 258 -20.46 -5.34 -12.75
N SER A 259 -20.09 -6.55 -12.30
CA SER A 259 -19.44 -6.74 -11.00
C SER A 259 -18.06 -6.07 -10.94
N ILE A 260 -17.28 -6.18 -12.02
CA ILE A 260 -15.99 -5.50 -12.14
C ILE A 260 -16.18 -3.97 -12.09
N ILE A 261 -17.20 -3.42 -12.76
CA ILE A 261 -17.54 -1.98 -12.69
C ILE A 261 -17.96 -1.58 -11.27
N LYS A 262 -18.75 -2.41 -10.56
CA LYS A 262 -19.12 -2.15 -9.16
C LYS A 262 -17.89 -2.06 -8.26
N ILE A 263 -16.92 -2.96 -8.41
CA ILE A 263 -15.63 -2.89 -7.68
C ILE A 263 -14.90 -1.58 -8.04
N LYS A 264 -14.80 -1.25 -9.33
CA LYS A 264 -14.15 -0.01 -9.78
C LYS A 264 -14.78 1.23 -9.15
N ASN A 265 -16.11 1.31 -9.13
CA ASN A 265 -16.87 2.43 -8.58
C ASN A 265 -16.79 2.50 -7.04
N ARG A 266 -16.64 1.34 -6.37
CA ARG A 266 -16.43 1.25 -4.92
C ARG A 266 -15.08 1.80 -4.50
N PHE A 267 -14.00 1.35 -5.14
CA PHE A 267 -12.64 1.70 -4.73
C PHE A 267 -12.12 2.99 -5.37
N LYS A 268 -12.60 3.36 -6.57
CA LYS A 268 -12.21 4.56 -7.33
C LYS A 268 -10.69 4.69 -7.58
N VAL A 269 -10.01 3.57 -7.70
CA VAL A 269 -8.57 3.48 -7.99
C VAL A 269 -8.33 2.53 -9.18
N PRO A 270 -7.10 2.44 -9.74
CA PRO A 270 -6.79 1.47 -10.77
C PRO A 270 -7.12 0.04 -10.34
N LEU A 271 -7.88 -0.65 -11.20
CA LEU A 271 -8.29 -2.04 -11.05
C LEU A 271 -7.77 -2.78 -12.28
N ASN A 272 -7.04 -3.88 -12.08
CA ASN A 272 -6.58 -4.74 -13.17
C ASN A 272 -6.89 -6.19 -12.85
N LEU A 273 -7.20 -6.98 -13.88
CA LEU A 273 -7.57 -8.38 -13.76
C LEU A 273 -6.85 -9.22 -14.81
N SER A 274 -6.57 -10.48 -14.46
CA SER A 274 -6.17 -11.50 -15.43
C SER A 274 -6.99 -12.77 -15.24
N PHE A 275 -7.27 -13.41 -16.36
CA PHE A 275 -7.84 -14.74 -16.45
C PHE A 275 -6.78 -15.62 -17.07
N LEU A 276 -6.27 -16.57 -16.29
CA LEU A 276 -5.22 -17.49 -16.70
C LEU A 276 -5.59 -18.88 -16.19
N GLU A 277 -5.59 -19.86 -17.09
CA GLU A 277 -5.82 -21.27 -16.76
C GLU A 277 -7.16 -21.50 -16.04
N THR A 278 -7.12 -21.74 -14.74
CA THR A 278 -8.31 -22.00 -13.91
C THR A 278 -8.48 -20.95 -12.83
N LYS A 279 -7.92 -19.74 -13.03
CA LYS A 279 -7.91 -18.70 -12.01
C LYS A 279 -8.21 -17.33 -12.57
N ILE A 280 -8.91 -16.55 -11.74
CA ILE A 280 -9.01 -15.11 -11.88
C ILE A 280 -8.11 -14.44 -10.85
N TYR A 281 -7.41 -13.40 -11.28
CA TYR A 281 -6.61 -12.54 -10.41
C TYR A 281 -7.11 -11.11 -10.52
N ILE A 282 -7.15 -10.41 -9.39
CA ILE A 282 -7.61 -9.02 -9.33
C ILE A 282 -6.65 -8.21 -8.46
N THR A 283 -6.23 -7.07 -8.97
CA THR A 283 -5.37 -6.10 -8.28
C THR A 283 -6.12 -4.80 -8.11
N ILE A 284 -6.14 -4.24 -6.90
CA ILE A 284 -6.76 -2.95 -6.58
C ILE A 284 -5.69 -2.02 -6.00
N ASP A 285 -5.25 -1.05 -6.80
CA ASP A 285 -4.11 -0.18 -6.48
C ASP A 285 -4.49 0.94 -5.51
N THR A 286 -4.68 0.57 -4.25
CA THR A 286 -5.13 1.50 -3.20
C THR A 286 -4.02 2.39 -2.64
N ASN A 287 -2.75 2.06 -2.91
CA ASN A 287 -1.54 2.72 -2.40
C ASN A 287 -1.54 2.91 -0.87
N LYS A 288 -2.13 1.97 -0.13
CA LYS A 288 -2.23 1.98 1.33
C LYS A 288 -2.43 0.57 1.87
N ASP A 289 -2.19 0.43 3.17
CA ASP A 289 -2.59 -0.72 3.97
C ASP A 289 -4.09 -0.61 4.30
N ASN A 290 -4.90 -1.55 3.81
CA ASN A 290 -6.36 -1.46 3.73
C ASN A 290 -7.05 -1.94 4.99
N PHE A 291 -6.41 -2.84 5.75
CA PHE A 291 -7.02 -3.43 6.94
C PHE A 291 -6.68 -2.67 8.24
N GLU A 292 -5.98 -1.54 8.12
CA GLU A 292 -5.56 -0.76 9.28
C GLU A 292 -6.50 0.40 9.62
N PRO A 293 -6.97 0.51 10.87
CA PRO A 293 -7.73 1.66 11.30
C PRO A 293 -6.84 2.91 11.36
N ASN A 294 -7.41 4.04 10.98
CA ASN A 294 -6.77 5.33 11.21
C ASN A 294 -6.90 5.71 12.69
N LEU A 295 -5.77 5.87 13.38
CA LEU A 295 -5.73 6.29 14.79
C LEU A 295 -6.46 7.62 15.04
N ASP A 296 -6.44 8.53 14.07
CA ASP A 296 -7.04 9.85 14.20
C ASP A 296 -8.57 9.83 14.04
N GLU A 297 -9.12 8.72 13.54
CA GLU A 297 -10.55 8.54 13.32
C GLU A 297 -11.21 7.76 14.47
N ASN A 298 -12.47 8.10 14.76
CA ASN A 298 -13.25 7.43 15.79
C ASN A 298 -13.75 6.07 15.27
N LEU A 299 -13.46 5.00 16.01
CA LEU A 299 -13.80 3.63 15.61
C LEU A 299 -15.31 3.36 15.59
N ILE A 300 -16.08 4.06 16.43
CA ILE A 300 -17.52 3.87 16.57
C ILE A 300 -18.25 4.51 15.39
N THR A 301 -17.93 5.77 15.08
CA THR A 301 -18.64 6.51 14.02
C THR A 301 -18.18 6.13 12.62
N LYS A 302 -16.88 5.88 12.42
CA LYS A 302 -16.34 5.47 11.10
C LYS A 302 -16.42 3.97 10.85
N ASN A 303 -16.45 3.17 11.91
CA ASN A 303 -16.53 1.70 11.88
C ASN A 303 -15.66 1.07 10.78
N PRO A 304 -14.32 1.14 10.91
CA PRO A 304 -13.39 0.68 9.88
C PRO A 304 -13.58 -0.80 9.52
N ALA A 305 -13.94 -1.67 10.48
CA ALA A 305 -14.20 -3.08 10.15
C ALA A 305 -15.44 -3.27 9.28
N LYS A 306 -16.51 -2.49 9.50
CA LYS A 306 -17.69 -2.51 8.61
C LYS A 306 -17.31 -2.06 7.20
N LYS A 307 -16.43 -1.06 7.08
CA LYS A 307 -15.92 -0.62 5.78
C LYS A 307 -15.11 -1.73 5.10
N ILE A 308 -14.16 -2.34 5.81
CA ILE A 308 -13.34 -3.47 5.32
C ILE A 308 -14.24 -4.62 4.85
N LEU A 309 -15.26 -4.98 5.63
CA LEU A 309 -16.18 -6.05 5.25
C LEU A 309 -17.02 -5.68 4.04
N ASN A 310 -17.49 -4.44 3.94
CA ASN A 310 -18.21 -4.01 2.75
C ASN A 310 -17.30 -4.06 1.52
N ASP A 311 -16.02 -3.69 1.66
CA ASP A 311 -15.03 -3.77 0.59
C ASP A 311 -14.79 -5.23 0.19
N LEU A 312 -14.64 -6.13 1.17
CA LEU A 312 -14.52 -7.57 0.98
C LEU A 312 -15.77 -8.17 0.30
N ASN A 313 -16.97 -7.88 0.80
CA ASN A 313 -18.23 -8.35 0.22
C ASN A 313 -18.39 -7.88 -1.23
N THR A 314 -17.93 -6.67 -1.55
CA THR A 314 -17.97 -6.16 -2.93
C THR A 314 -17.08 -6.99 -3.85
N ILE A 315 -15.90 -7.43 -3.38
CA ILE A 315 -15.01 -8.30 -4.14
C ILE A 315 -15.58 -9.73 -4.22
N LEU A 316 -16.19 -10.23 -3.14
CA LEU A 316 -16.80 -11.56 -3.09
C LEU A 316 -18.02 -11.72 -4.02
N GLN A 317 -18.67 -10.63 -4.44
CA GLN A 317 -19.71 -10.70 -5.48
C GLN A 317 -19.19 -11.33 -6.77
N ILE A 318 -17.90 -11.15 -7.09
CA ILE A 318 -17.29 -11.86 -8.23
C ILE A 318 -17.35 -13.36 -7.99
N VAL A 319 -16.95 -13.84 -6.81
CA VAL A 319 -16.95 -15.28 -6.47
C VAL A 319 -18.33 -15.91 -6.65
N GLU A 320 -19.38 -15.20 -6.22
CA GLU A 320 -20.76 -15.65 -6.41
C GLU A 320 -21.09 -15.81 -7.91
N ILE A 321 -20.72 -14.84 -8.75
CA ILE A 321 -20.91 -14.91 -10.22
C ILE A 321 -20.08 -16.04 -10.83
N LEU A 322 -18.84 -16.26 -10.38
CA LEU A 322 -18.02 -17.39 -10.84
C LEU A 322 -18.68 -18.73 -10.47
N SER A 323 -19.35 -18.80 -9.31
CA SER A 323 -20.02 -20.01 -8.86
C SER A 323 -21.29 -20.33 -9.66
N LEU A 324 -22.06 -19.30 -10.07
CA LEU A 324 -23.28 -19.48 -10.86
C LEU A 324 -22.99 -20.10 -12.23
N ASN A 325 -21.81 -19.83 -12.79
CA ASN A 325 -21.35 -20.43 -14.04
C ASN A 325 -21.10 -21.96 -13.95
N LYS A 326 -21.16 -22.58 -12.77
CA LYS A 326 -21.03 -24.03 -12.58
C LYS A 326 -22.31 -24.80 -12.96
N ASN A 327 -23.47 -24.16 -12.88
CA ASN A 327 -24.77 -24.84 -12.98
C ASN A 327 -25.41 -24.78 -14.37
N ILE A 328 -24.80 -24.08 -15.33
CA ILE A 328 -25.40 -23.89 -16.67
C ILE A 328 -25.05 -25.06 -17.62
N PHE A 329 -24.04 -25.89 -17.28
CA PHE A 329 -23.58 -26.98 -18.14
C PHE A 329 -23.22 -28.23 -17.32
N LYS A 330 -24.24 -28.91 -16.80
CA LYS A 330 -24.17 -30.36 -16.58
C LYS A 330 -25.08 -30.98 -17.65
N PHE A 331 -24.48 -31.43 -18.74
CA PHE A 331 -25.12 -32.37 -19.66
C PHE A 331 -24.64 -33.77 -19.31
#